data_AF-A0A2N5G8Q0-F1
#
_entry.id   AF-A0A2N5G8Q0-F1
#
_cell.length_a   1.000
_cell.length_b   1.000
_cell.length_c   1.000
_cell.angle_alpha   90.00
_cell.angle_beta   90.00
_cell.angle_gamma   90.00
#
_symmetry.space_group_name_H-M   'P 1'
#
loop_
_entity.id
_entity.type
_entity.pdbx_description
1 polymer ?
#
loop_
_entity_poly.entity_id
_entity_poly.type
_entity_poly.pdbx_seq_one_letter_code
_entity_poly.pdbx_strand_id
1 'polypeptide(L)'
;MTKRNRYTPEFKSQIVLEILKEEKSLSELASQHVIHANQLRQWKNAALEQMPQLFTKENKKQDQLISDYEDQIQNLYSHLF
;
A
#
# COMPACT_ATOMS: atom_id res chain seq x y z
N MET A 1 -8.53 -23.58 -14.12
CA MET A 1 -8.51 -22.55 -13.07
C MET A 1 -7.07 -22.12 -12.84
N THR A 2 -6.70 -20.90 -13.24
CA THR A 2 -5.32 -20.41 -13.05
C THR A 2 -5.07 -20.13 -11.57
N LYS A 3 -4.12 -20.86 -10.98
CA LYS A 3 -3.73 -20.75 -9.58
C LYS A 3 -3.09 -19.37 -9.37
N ARG A 4 -3.84 -18.43 -8.82
CA ARG A 4 -3.35 -17.07 -8.55
C ARG A 4 -2.38 -17.13 -7.38
N ASN A 5 -1.08 -17.05 -7.64
CA ASN A 5 -0.09 -16.91 -6.58
C ASN A 5 -0.39 -15.64 -5.78
N ARG A 6 -0.63 -15.81 -4.47
CA ARG A 6 -0.80 -14.69 -3.54
C ARG A 6 0.58 -14.35 -2.99
N TYR A 7 1.09 -13.20 -3.38
CA TYR A 7 2.32 -12.64 -2.82
C TYR A 7 1.99 -11.75 -1.63
N THR A 8 2.73 -11.88 -0.54
CA THR A 8 2.53 -11.04 0.64
C THR A 8 2.93 -9.59 0.34
N PRO A 9 2.37 -8.61 1.07
CA PRO A 9 2.77 -7.21 0.93
C PRO A 9 4.28 -6.99 1.09
N GLU A 10 4.90 -7.66 2.06
CA GLU A 10 6.33 -7.55 2.36
C GLU A 10 7.18 -8.01 1.17
N PHE A 11 6.80 -9.14 0.57
CA PHE A 11 7.51 -9.69 -0.57
C PHE A 11 7.41 -8.76 -1.80
N LYS A 12 6.23 -8.18 -2.05
CA LYS A 12 6.07 -7.19 -3.13
C LYS A 12 6.94 -5.96 -2.89
N SER A 13 6.98 -5.46 -1.67
CA SER A 13 7.80 -4.30 -1.29
C SER A 13 9.29 -4.57 -1.48
N GLN A 14 9.79 -5.74 -1.07
CA GLN A 14 11.19 -6.12 -1.27
C GLN A 14 11.56 -6.14 -2.76
N ILE A 15 10.71 -6.77 -3.59
CA ILE A 15 10.94 -6.85 -5.03
C ILE A 15 10.89 -5.47 -5.68
N VAL A 16 9.93 -4.62 -5.29
CA VAL A 16 9.86 -3.24 -5.78
C VAL A 16 11.10 -2.44 -5.39
N LEU A 17 11.62 -2.62 -4.17
CA LEU A 17 12.86 -1.98 -3.74
C LEU A 17 14.05 -2.42 -4.59
N GLU A 18 14.20 -3.72 -4.86
CA GLU A 18 15.24 -4.23 -5.77
C GLU A 18 15.11 -3.63 -7.18
N ILE A 19 13.87 -3.45 -7.68
CA ILE A 19 13.62 -2.80 -8.97
C ILE A 19 14.00 -1.31 -8.95
N LEU A 20 13.69 -0.59 -7.87
CA LEU A 20 13.96 0.85 -7.75
C LEU A 20 15.43 1.17 -7.54
N LYS A 21 16.17 0.25 -6.92
CA LYS A 21 17.63 0.36 -6.75
C LYS A 21 18.41 0.10 -8.04
N GLU A 22 17.75 -0.38 -9.09
CA GLU A 22 18.37 -0.79 -10.37
C GLU A 22 19.51 -1.81 -10.21
N GLU A 23 19.57 -2.52 -9.08
CA GLU A 23 20.59 -3.56 -8.80
C GLU A 23 20.44 -4.76 -9.74
N LYS A 24 19.23 -5.00 -10.24
CA LYS A 24 18.91 -6.09 -11.18
C LYS A 24 17.86 -5.64 -12.19
N SER A 25 17.99 -6.15 -13.41
CA SER A 25 17.02 -5.96 -14.48
C SER A 25 15.69 -6.65 -14.14
N LEU A 26 14.56 -6.09 -14.62
CA LEU A 26 13.24 -6.71 -14.53
C LEU A 26 13.23 -8.16 -15.07
N SER A 27 14.05 -8.46 -16.09
CA SER A 27 14.17 -9.82 -16.63
C SER A 27 14.91 -10.76 -15.69
N GLU A 28 15.91 -10.26 -14.97
CA GLU A 28 16.69 -11.07 -14.01
C GLU A 28 15.84 -11.38 -12.78
N LEU A 29 15.13 -10.40 -12.24
CA LEU A 29 14.18 -10.59 -11.14
C LEU A 29 13.01 -11.50 -11.54
N ALA A 30 12.51 -11.37 -12.76
CA ALA A 30 11.47 -12.24 -13.29
C ALA A 30 11.94 -13.71 -13.32
N SER A 31 13.17 -13.93 -13.75
CA SER A 31 13.79 -15.27 -13.83
C SER A 31 14.11 -15.83 -12.44
N GLN A 32 14.64 -15.00 -11.55
CA GLN A 32 15.07 -15.40 -10.20
C GLN A 32 13.89 -15.77 -9.29
N HIS A 33 12.78 -15.01 -9.37
CA HIS A 33 11.62 -15.24 -8.51
C HIS A 33 10.48 -16.00 -9.19
N VAL A 34 10.66 -16.41 -10.45
CA VAL A 34 9.62 -17.08 -11.27
C VAL A 34 8.34 -16.22 -11.36
N ILE A 35 8.54 -14.91 -11.55
CA ILE A 35 7.47 -13.92 -11.65
C ILE A 35 7.49 -13.36 -13.06
N HIS A 36 6.32 -13.24 -13.69
CA HIS A 36 6.25 -12.60 -15.00
C HIS A 36 6.63 -11.11 -14.93
N ALA A 37 7.48 -10.64 -15.85
CA ALA A 37 7.94 -9.25 -15.90
C ALA A 37 6.79 -8.21 -15.91
N ASN A 38 5.64 -8.56 -16.49
CA ASN A 38 4.43 -7.72 -16.43
C ASN A 38 3.91 -7.51 -15.01
N GLN A 39 3.99 -8.53 -14.15
CA GLN A 39 3.58 -8.43 -12.75
C GLN A 39 4.53 -7.51 -11.97
N LEU A 40 5.83 -7.60 -12.24
CA LEU A 40 6.85 -6.72 -11.65
C LEU A 40 6.64 -5.26 -12.06
N ARG A 41 6.34 -5.01 -13.35
CA ARG A 41 5.97 -3.67 -13.84
C ARG A 41 4.73 -3.12 -13.14
N GLN A 42 3.68 -3.95 -12.97
CA GLN A 42 2.48 -3.55 -12.24
C GLN A 42 2.79 -3.17 -10.79
N TRP A 43 3.63 -3.95 -10.10
CA TRP A 43 4.01 -3.64 -8.72
C TRP A 43 4.85 -2.37 -8.62
N LYS A 44 5.80 -2.16 -9.54
CA LYS A 44 6.57 -0.91 -9.63
C LYS A 44 5.64 0.30 -9.78
N ASN A 45 4.72 0.24 -10.74
CA ASN A 45 3.79 1.34 -11.00
C ASN A 45 2.88 1.59 -9.81
N ALA A 46 2.28 0.55 -9.24
CA ALA A 46 1.40 0.66 -8.08
C ALA A 46 2.13 1.25 -6.86
N ALA A 47 3.40 0.88 -6.66
CA ALA A 47 4.22 1.47 -5.61
C ALA A 47 4.48 2.95 -5.89
N LEU A 48 4.89 3.34 -7.11
CA LEU A 48 5.13 4.73 -7.46
C LEU A 48 3.88 5.62 -7.35
N GLU A 49 2.68 5.10 -7.65
CA GLU A 49 1.42 5.84 -7.50
C GLU A 49 1.01 6.03 -6.03
N GLN A 50 1.28 5.04 -5.19
CA GLN A 50 0.93 5.07 -3.77
C GLN A 50 2.01 5.72 -2.90
N MET A 51 3.25 5.79 -3.37
CA MET A 51 4.40 6.31 -2.63
C MET A 51 4.24 7.78 -2.22
N PRO A 52 3.72 8.71 -3.06
CA PRO A 52 3.40 10.07 -2.61
C PRO A 52 2.43 10.11 -1.43
N GLN A 53 1.52 9.14 -1.35
CA GLN A 53 0.50 9.07 -0.31
C GLN A 53 1.11 8.75 1.06
N LEU A 54 2.24 8.02 1.08
CA LEU A 54 3.01 7.75 2.31
C LEU A 54 3.64 9.03 2.90
N PHE A 55 3.88 10.04 2.06
CA PHE A 55 4.45 11.32 2.48
C PHE A 55 3.38 12.39 2.73
N THR A 56 2.14 12.17 2.29
CA THR A 56 1.01 13.00 2.70
C THR A 56 0.51 12.51 4.05
N LYS A 57 0.71 13.31 5.11
CA LYS A 57 0.25 13.07 6.50
C LYS A 57 -1.04 12.23 6.54
N GLU A 58 -0.86 10.97 6.90
CA GLU A 58 -1.90 9.93 7.00
C GLU A 58 -2.95 10.21 8.08
N ASN A 59 -2.75 11.26 8.88
CA ASN A 59 -3.67 11.63 9.93
C ASN A 59 -4.99 12.21 9.44
N LYS A 60 -5.16 12.69 8.19
CA LYS A 60 -6.44 13.30 7.81
C LYS A 60 -7.65 12.37 7.94
N LYS A 61 -7.52 11.08 7.62
CA LYS A 61 -8.63 10.12 7.80
C LYS A 61 -8.82 9.71 9.25
N GLN A 62 -7.73 9.57 9.99
CA GLN A 62 -7.78 9.24 11.41
C GLN A 62 -8.34 10.41 12.24
N ASP A 63 -7.91 11.64 11.95
CA ASP A 63 -8.39 12.89 12.53
C ASP A 63 -9.88 13.11 12.21
N GLN A 64 -10.32 12.79 10.98
CA GLN A 64 -11.75 12.82 10.62
C GLN A 64 -12.56 11.81 11.43
N LEU A 65 -12.07 10.57 11.54
CA LEU A 65 -12.73 9.55 12.37
C LEU A 65 -12.79 9.99 13.84
N ILE A 66 -11.70 10.53 14.38
CA ILE A 66 -11.64 11.03 15.76
C ILE A 66 -12.65 12.18 15.95
N SER A 67 -12.71 13.14 15.03
CA SER A 67 -13.69 14.23 15.07
C SER A 67 -15.13 13.72 15.02
N ASP A 68 -15.44 12.78 14.14
CA ASP A 68 -16.78 12.18 14.04
C ASP A 68 -17.18 11.47 15.35
N TYR A 69 -16.23 10.77 16.00
CA TYR A 69 -16.47 10.16 17.31
C TYR A 69 -16.64 11.20 18.43
N GLU A 70 -15.86 12.29 18.42
CA GLU A 70 -15.99 13.38 19.38
C GLU A 70 -17.36 14.07 19.27
N ASP A 71 -17.86 14.30 18.06
CA ASP A 71 -19.18 14.86 17.80
C ASP A 71 -20.31 13.93 18.28
N GLN A 72 -20.17 12.61 18.05
CA GLN A 72 -21.11 11.62 18.56
C GLN A 72 -21.16 11.62 20.10
N ILE A 73 -20.00 11.68 20.75
CA ILE A 73 -19.89 11.73 22.20
C ILE A 73 -20.56 12.99 22.75
N GLN A 74 -20.29 14.17 22.15
CA GLN A 74 -20.93 15.43 22.52
C GLN A 74 -22.46 15.37 22.38
N ASN A 75 -22.97 14.80 21.30
CA ASN A 75 -24.41 14.67 21.06
C ASN A 75 -25.09 13.78 22.12
N LEU A 76 -24.44 12.70 22.53
CA LEU A 76 -24.96 11.83 23.58
C LEU A 76 -24.97 12.51 24.95
N TYR A 77 -23.91 13.27 25.29
CA TYR A 77 -23.86 14.02 26.54
C TYR A 77 -24.88 15.16 26.60
N SER A 78 -25.19 15.82 25.48
CA SER A 78 -26.20 16.88 25.44
C SER A 78 -27.63 16.39 25.61
N HIS A 79 -27.89 15.10 25.40
CA HIS A 79 -29.21 14.48 25.63
C HIS A 79 -29.42 13.96 27.06
N LEU A 80 -28.37 13.99 27.91
CA LEU A 80 -28.40 13.50 29.29
C LEU A 80 -28.58 14.62 30.33
N PHE A 81 -28.72 15.88 29.90
CA PHE A 81 -29.02 17.06 30.71
C PHE A 81 -30.12 17.89 30.04
#